data_AF-A0A7R7CR85-F1
#
_entry.id   AF-A0A7R7CR85-F1
#
_cell.length_a   1.000
_cell.length_b   1.000
_cell.length_c   1.000
_cell.angle_alpha   90.00
_cell.angle_beta   90.00
_cell.angle_gamma   90.00
#
_symmetry.space_group_name_H-M   'P 1'
#
loop_
_entity.id
_entity.type
_entity.pdbx_description
1 polymer ?
#
loop_
_entity_poly.entity_id
_entity_poly.type
_entity_poly.pdbx_seq_one_letter_code
_entity_poly.pdbx_strand_id
1 'polypeptide(L)'
;MHPRDLLEKEQARLSPSQRDLDMEQVLAPLERAIQLTPILGELGYNEGHSFNGLLQTTTDGGPSMGESQKVRGLWYAVGIWVKDGPGMGKLIADWMTDGRTAIDHNRIDFARFNPFQLQEKYIEERCTETAMKIYNPPVHPREPFAGGRGIRRSPFYEREKELGGHFMELGGWERAHGYAANEHLLEKYAGRVPVRENEWDNRHFWPVSNAEHLELSENCGIVNLSHFHITDIEGPDHVALMEWLCAARIGGDANIGKGIYTHFLDDEGMVRADFTVIRMADRCRMINGADAGPRDFHYMRRVASDKGFDVTVTDVTEKFVTIGIWGPNARANLRKVVDDPDGLAPENFPFAAIRPIRVAGKDVTAFRISYVGEQGWELHMRYEDGLAVWDALRSTGAIAVGVETYANTRRMEKSLRLQNADLLTEYNLLEADLARPKVKEADFRGKAKHLEHRAREHQPAMLCTLVMTENVDGKGVARYPVGILPVLDPETDETLVDELGRRSYTNSIAYGPSIGKNIALAYLPWVYCQAGRKLAVQYFGETYPVEVASVGYKPLYDPENAKPRS
;
A
#
# COMPACT_ATOMS: atom_id res chain seq x y z
N MET A 1 22.65 16.36 15.93
CA MET A 1 22.48 17.67 16.59
C MET A 1 21.00 17.93 16.66
N HIS A 2 20.48 18.24 17.84
CA HIS A 2 19.07 18.54 17.97
C HIS A 2 18.79 19.95 17.42
N PRO A 3 17.65 20.22 16.75
CA PRO A 3 17.34 21.55 16.23
C PRO A 3 17.35 22.67 17.28
N ARG A 4 17.15 22.34 18.56
CA ARG A 4 17.24 23.29 19.69
C ARG A 4 18.67 23.69 20.05
N ASP A 5 19.67 22.96 19.54
CA ASP A 5 21.09 23.25 19.78
C ASP A 5 21.68 24.14 18.68
N LEU A 6 20.87 24.56 17.71
CA LEU A 6 21.30 25.44 16.62
C LEU A 6 21.75 26.78 17.19
N LEU A 7 22.97 27.17 16.80
CA LEU A 7 23.54 28.45 17.18
C LEU A 7 22.76 29.58 16.52
N GLU A 8 22.56 30.66 17.26
CA GLU A 8 22.05 31.90 16.70
C GLU A 8 23.07 32.51 15.73
N LYS A 9 22.63 33.42 14.88
CA LYS A 9 23.47 34.03 13.84
C LYS A 9 24.74 34.66 14.42
N GLU A 10 24.64 35.31 15.58
CA GLU A 10 25.74 36.01 16.25
C GLU A 10 26.72 35.04 16.94
N GLN A 11 26.33 33.78 17.12
CA GLN A 11 27.13 32.74 17.77
C GLN A 11 27.84 31.84 16.75
N ALA A 12 27.38 31.81 15.50
CA ALA A 12 27.95 30.99 14.45
C ALA A 12 29.12 31.68 13.73
N ARG A 13 30.20 30.93 13.47
CA ARG A 13 31.38 31.42 12.72
C ARG A 13 31.04 31.85 11.28
N LEU A 14 30.20 31.07 10.60
CA LEU A 14 29.77 31.30 9.22
C LEU A 14 28.29 31.63 9.15
N SER A 15 27.45 30.65 9.47
CA SER A 15 25.99 30.81 9.58
C SER A 15 25.41 29.72 10.49
N PRO A 16 24.20 29.88 11.03
CA PRO A 16 23.52 28.85 11.81
C PRO A 16 23.42 27.48 11.13
N SER A 17 23.44 27.44 9.78
CA SER A 17 23.39 26.21 8.99
C SER A 17 24.76 25.62 8.64
N GLN A 18 25.85 26.31 8.98
CA GLN A 18 27.23 25.92 8.71
C GLN A 18 28.01 25.84 10.02
N ARG A 19 27.93 24.68 10.66
CA ARG A 19 28.59 24.44 11.95
C ARG A 19 30.06 24.15 11.76
N ASP A 20 30.84 24.35 12.81
CA ASP A 20 32.24 23.94 12.77
C ASP A 20 32.37 22.44 12.55
N LEU A 21 33.31 22.09 11.68
CA LEU A 21 33.69 20.72 11.37
C LEU A 21 34.98 20.40 12.10
N ASP A 22 34.91 19.40 12.96
CA ASP A 22 36.10 18.83 13.58
C ASP A 22 36.75 17.85 12.60
N MET A 23 38.06 18.01 12.36
CA MET A 23 38.83 17.12 11.49
C MET A 23 38.65 15.65 11.89
N GLU A 24 38.57 15.35 13.19
CA GLU A 24 38.41 13.96 13.67
C GLU A 24 37.15 13.30 13.11
N GLN A 25 36.09 14.07 12.83
CA GLN A 25 34.83 13.56 12.29
C GLN A 25 34.95 13.08 10.84
N VAL A 26 35.92 13.61 10.09
CA VAL A 26 36.08 13.36 8.64
C VAL A 26 37.43 12.75 8.27
N LEU A 27 38.31 12.47 9.24
CA LEU A 27 39.63 11.93 8.95
C LEU A 27 39.56 10.64 8.12
N ALA A 28 38.74 9.67 8.53
CA ALA A 28 38.58 8.40 7.82
C ALA A 28 38.04 8.56 6.37
N PRO A 29 36.94 9.30 6.10
CA PRO A 29 36.52 9.54 4.72
C PRO A 29 37.51 10.40 3.92
N LEU A 30 38.23 11.34 4.55
CA LEU A 30 39.26 12.15 3.90
C LEU A 30 40.45 11.29 3.44
N GLU A 31 40.95 10.39 4.29
CA GLU A 31 42.00 9.43 3.93
C GLU A 31 41.59 8.56 2.73
N ARG A 32 40.34 8.06 2.73
CA ARG A 32 39.79 7.30 1.59
C ARG A 32 39.69 8.15 0.33
N ALA A 33 39.30 9.42 0.44
CA ALA A 33 39.24 10.33 -0.69
C ALA A 33 40.65 10.56 -1.27
N ILE A 34 41.68 10.71 -0.44
CA ILE A 34 43.08 10.83 -0.88
C ILE A 34 43.56 9.55 -1.55
N GLN A 35 43.23 8.37 -1.00
CA GLN A 35 43.56 7.09 -1.62
C GLN A 35 42.93 6.95 -3.01
N LEU A 36 41.66 7.35 -3.15
CA LEU A 36 40.94 7.31 -4.42
C LEU A 36 41.42 8.40 -5.40
N THR A 37 41.87 9.55 -4.90
CA THR A 37 42.29 10.71 -5.69
C THR A 37 43.54 11.35 -5.08
N PRO A 38 44.75 10.81 -5.37
CA PRO A 38 46.00 11.16 -4.68
C PRO A 38 46.36 12.65 -4.64
N ILE A 39 46.00 13.41 -5.68
CA ILE A 39 46.26 14.87 -5.75
C ILE A 39 45.62 15.64 -4.59
N LEU A 40 44.56 15.12 -3.95
CA LEU A 40 43.96 15.75 -2.76
C LEU A 40 44.93 15.82 -1.58
N GLY A 41 45.86 14.86 -1.47
CA GLY A 41 46.91 14.88 -0.45
C GLY A 41 47.95 15.98 -0.68
N GLU A 42 48.20 16.34 -1.94
CA GLU A 42 49.11 17.43 -2.31
C GLU A 42 48.49 18.81 -2.12
N LEU A 43 47.19 18.94 -2.41
CA LEU A 43 46.44 20.21 -2.28
C LEU A 43 46.18 20.60 -0.82
N GLY A 44 46.12 19.63 0.09
CA GLY A 44 45.85 19.84 1.51
C GLY A 44 44.39 20.14 1.85
N TYR A 45 44.07 20.17 3.15
CA TYR A 45 42.72 20.42 3.66
C TYR A 45 42.49 21.91 3.92
N ASN A 46 41.38 22.45 3.42
CA ASN A 46 40.98 23.85 3.64
C ASN A 46 40.00 23.95 4.81
N GLU A 47 40.53 24.11 6.02
CA GLU A 47 39.73 24.24 7.24
C GLU A 47 38.80 25.46 7.22
N GLY A 48 39.26 26.60 6.68
CA GLY A 48 38.51 27.85 6.69
C GLY A 48 37.14 27.78 5.99
N HIS A 49 37.04 26.96 4.94
CA HIS A 49 35.80 26.76 4.15
C HIS A 49 35.13 25.41 4.39
N SER A 50 35.64 24.60 5.33
CA SER A 50 35.04 23.33 5.70
C SER A 50 34.08 23.50 6.86
N PHE A 51 32.94 22.83 6.80
CA PHE A 51 31.85 22.97 7.78
C PHE A 51 30.94 21.74 7.78
N ASN A 52 30.25 21.53 8.91
CA ASN A 52 29.13 20.60 9.04
C ASN A 52 27.84 21.29 8.60
N GLY A 53 27.40 21.00 7.38
CA GLY A 53 26.17 21.54 6.81
C GLY A 53 24.92 20.86 7.36
N LEU A 54 23.89 21.64 7.66
CA LEU A 54 22.58 21.08 8.00
C LEU A 54 21.84 20.61 6.75
N LEU A 55 21.19 19.46 6.86
CA LEU A 55 20.25 18.95 5.88
C LEU A 55 18.95 18.55 6.58
N GLN A 56 17.84 18.65 5.86
CA GLN A 56 16.56 18.15 6.34
C GLN A 56 16.29 16.77 5.73
N THR A 57 15.82 15.85 6.57
CA THR A 57 15.25 14.58 6.15
C THR A 57 13.96 14.36 6.92
N THR A 58 13.13 13.44 6.43
CA THR A 58 11.83 13.10 7.01
C THR A 58 11.84 11.64 7.46
N THR A 59 10.75 11.22 8.10
CA THR A 59 10.66 9.88 8.70
C THR A 59 10.64 8.74 7.68
N ASP A 60 10.48 9.05 6.40
CA ASP A 60 10.56 8.12 5.28
C ASP A 60 11.61 8.52 4.23
N GLY A 61 12.36 9.59 4.48
CA GLY A 61 13.40 10.12 3.60
C GLY A 61 12.93 10.87 2.36
N GLY A 62 11.62 10.94 2.11
CA GLY A 62 11.05 11.74 1.03
C GLY A 62 10.78 13.19 1.44
N PRO A 63 10.52 14.10 0.48
CA PRO A 63 9.99 15.42 0.78
C PRO A 63 8.67 15.38 1.56
N SER A 64 8.33 16.49 2.21
CA SER A 64 7.05 16.67 2.87
C SER A 64 6.39 17.96 2.37
N MET A 65 5.34 17.80 1.58
CA MET A 65 4.71 18.86 0.80
C MET A 65 3.19 18.77 0.86
N GLY A 66 2.50 19.91 0.87
CA GLY A 66 1.04 19.96 0.87
C GLY A 66 0.46 20.84 1.97
N GLU A 67 -0.87 20.94 2.00
CA GLU A 67 -1.58 21.75 2.97
C GLU A 67 -1.42 21.17 4.39
N SER A 68 -1.25 22.05 5.37
CA SER A 68 -1.18 21.69 6.78
C SER A 68 -2.43 20.94 7.23
N GLN A 69 -2.22 19.88 8.02
CA GLN A 69 -3.30 19.12 8.67
C GLN A 69 -4.05 19.95 9.73
N LYS A 70 -3.45 21.03 10.25
CA LYS A 70 -3.96 21.82 11.39
C LYS A 70 -4.56 23.17 10.98
N VAL A 71 -3.99 23.83 9.97
CA VAL A 71 -4.36 25.20 9.59
C VAL A 71 -4.69 25.22 8.10
N ARG A 72 -5.91 25.63 7.74
CA ARG A 72 -6.32 25.80 6.33
C ARG A 72 -5.50 26.93 5.68
N GLY A 73 -5.06 26.74 4.45
CA GLY A 73 -4.31 27.73 3.68
C GLY A 73 -2.82 27.84 4.03
N LEU A 74 -2.33 27.13 5.05
CA LEU A 74 -0.90 27.00 5.33
C LEU A 74 -0.35 25.80 4.56
N TRP A 75 0.68 26.00 3.73
CA TRP A 75 1.30 24.95 2.93
C TRP A 75 2.75 24.71 3.33
N TYR A 76 3.18 23.45 3.25
CA TYR A 76 4.57 23.05 3.48
C TYR A 76 5.22 22.63 2.16
N ALA A 77 6.51 22.95 2.04
CA ALA A 77 7.40 22.51 0.96
C ALA A 77 8.79 22.25 1.55
N VAL A 78 8.94 21.19 2.34
CA VAL A 78 10.12 20.97 3.20
C VAL A 78 10.80 19.63 2.91
N GLY A 79 12.08 19.50 3.28
CA GLY A 79 12.86 18.29 3.01
C GLY A 79 13.19 18.08 1.53
N ILE A 80 13.47 19.18 0.81
CA ILE A 80 13.71 19.18 -0.64
C ILE A 80 15.20 19.42 -0.91
N TRP A 81 15.81 18.54 -1.70
CA TRP A 81 17.19 18.74 -2.17
C TRP A 81 17.27 19.83 -3.22
N VAL A 82 18.41 20.52 -3.30
CA VAL A 82 18.65 21.57 -4.32
C VAL A 82 18.35 21.06 -5.73
N LYS A 83 18.76 19.83 -6.05
CA LYS A 83 18.50 19.20 -7.37
C LYS A 83 17.02 19.06 -7.71
N ASP A 84 16.15 18.91 -6.70
CA ASP A 84 14.71 18.66 -6.86
C ASP A 84 13.89 19.96 -6.75
N GLY A 85 14.52 21.06 -6.31
CA GLY A 85 13.87 22.35 -6.03
C GLY A 85 12.94 22.85 -7.15
N PRO A 86 13.40 22.94 -8.41
CA PRO A 86 12.54 23.41 -9.50
C PRO A 86 11.31 22.52 -9.75
N GLY A 87 11.48 21.20 -9.71
CA GLY A 87 10.39 20.25 -9.93
C GLY A 87 9.35 20.30 -8.80
N MET A 88 9.82 20.31 -7.55
CA MET A 88 8.94 20.43 -6.39
C MET A 88 8.23 21.80 -6.36
N GLY A 89 8.92 22.87 -6.74
CA GLY A 89 8.33 24.20 -6.88
C GLY A 89 7.15 24.22 -7.86
N LYS A 90 7.29 23.55 -9.02
CA LYS A 90 6.17 23.35 -9.95
C LYS A 90 5.03 22.55 -9.32
N LEU A 91 5.33 21.40 -8.71
CA LEU A 91 4.30 20.53 -8.14
C LEU A 91 3.46 21.25 -7.09
N ILE A 92 4.07 22.01 -6.18
CA ILE A 92 3.28 22.73 -5.16
C ILE A 92 2.51 23.92 -5.75
N ALA A 93 3.04 24.60 -6.76
CA ALA A 93 2.32 25.65 -7.45
C ALA A 93 1.04 25.10 -8.11
N ASP A 94 1.16 24.06 -8.93
CA ASP A 94 0.02 23.38 -9.57
C ASP A 94 -0.99 22.91 -8.51
N TRP A 95 -0.51 22.31 -7.41
CA TRP A 95 -1.40 21.80 -6.37
C TRP A 95 -2.18 22.91 -5.67
N MET A 96 -1.54 24.05 -5.40
CA MET A 96 -2.19 25.20 -4.76
C MET A 96 -3.20 25.89 -5.68
N THR A 97 -2.93 25.96 -6.99
CA THR A 97 -3.80 26.69 -7.94
C THR A 97 -4.89 25.81 -8.52
N ASP A 98 -4.58 24.56 -8.82
CA ASP A 98 -5.43 23.66 -9.61
C ASP A 98 -6.04 22.54 -8.74
N GLY A 99 -5.59 22.42 -7.48
CA GLY A 99 -6.04 21.38 -6.55
C GLY A 99 -5.49 19.98 -6.85
N ARG A 100 -4.58 19.84 -7.83
CA ARG A 100 -3.96 18.59 -8.24
C ARG A 100 -2.57 18.80 -8.82
N THR A 101 -1.84 17.71 -9.02
CA THR A 101 -0.51 17.69 -9.66
C THR A 101 -0.54 16.90 -10.96
N ALA A 102 0.46 17.12 -11.81
CA ALA A 102 0.64 16.36 -13.06
C ALA A 102 1.14 14.92 -12.84
N ILE A 103 1.82 14.67 -11.71
CA ILE A 103 2.37 13.38 -11.30
C ILE A 103 1.77 13.03 -9.94
N ASP A 104 1.57 11.75 -9.64
CA ASP A 104 1.08 11.33 -8.32
C ASP A 104 1.96 11.83 -7.17
N HIS A 105 1.31 12.48 -6.19
CA HIS A 105 1.98 13.14 -5.06
C HIS A 105 1.90 12.37 -3.75
N ASN A 106 1.41 11.12 -3.74
CA ASN A 106 1.15 10.38 -2.50
C ASN A 106 2.35 10.29 -1.54
N ARG A 107 3.55 10.10 -2.08
CA ARG A 107 4.80 9.92 -1.34
C ARG A 107 5.38 11.23 -0.83
N ILE A 108 4.92 12.37 -1.34
CA ILE A 108 5.35 13.70 -0.87
C ILE A 108 4.29 14.38 -0.02
N ASP A 109 3.03 13.96 -0.08
CA ASP A 109 1.92 14.56 0.65
C ASP A 109 2.16 14.60 2.17
N PHE A 110 2.09 15.78 2.79
CA PHE A 110 2.19 15.94 4.25
C PHE A 110 1.04 15.26 4.99
N ALA A 111 -0.13 15.12 4.35
CA ALA A 111 -1.28 14.41 4.91
C ALA A 111 -1.05 12.89 5.05
N ARG A 112 0.04 12.33 4.48
CA ARG A 112 0.38 10.90 4.64
C ARG A 112 0.78 10.52 6.06
N PHE A 113 1.24 11.48 6.87
CA PHE A 113 1.74 11.21 8.21
C PHE A 113 0.61 11.05 9.22
N ASN A 114 0.63 9.94 9.95
CA ASN A 114 -0.18 9.74 11.15
C ASN A 114 0.28 10.68 12.28
N PRO A 115 -0.59 11.01 13.25
CA PRO A 115 -0.23 11.88 14.38
C PRO A 115 1.01 11.43 15.17
N PHE A 116 1.22 10.12 15.36
CA PHE A 116 2.39 9.61 16.08
C PHE A 116 3.69 9.83 15.29
N GLN A 117 3.63 9.90 13.95
CA GLN A 117 4.81 10.13 13.09
C GLN A 117 5.29 11.58 13.15
N LEU A 118 4.49 12.47 13.73
CA LEU A 118 4.82 13.88 13.97
C LEU A 118 5.42 14.12 15.36
N GLN A 119 5.62 13.06 16.17
CA GLN A 119 6.22 13.18 17.49
C GLN A 119 7.75 13.23 17.40
N GLU A 120 8.36 14.06 18.25
CA GLU A 120 9.81 14.35 18.25
C GLU A 120 10.68 13.09 18.25
N LYS A 121 10.39 12.14 19.15
CA LYS A 121 11.12 10.88 19.25
C LYS A 121 11.03 10.02 17.98
N TYR A 122 9.83 9.91 17.40
CA TYR A 122 9.65 9.13 16.17
C TYR A 122 10.40 9.77 15.00
N ILE A 123 10.36 11.11 14.92
CA ILE A 123 11.10 11.87 13.92
C ILE A 123 12.60 11.65 14.09
N GLU A 124 13.14 11.80 15.30
CA GLU A 124 14.55 11.57 15.58
C GLU A 124 15.00 10.18 15.16
N GLU A 125 14.34 9.12 15.64
CA GLU A 125 14.72 7.73 15.35
C GLU A 125 14.72 7.44 13.85
N ARG A 126 13.66 7.81 13.13
CA ARG A 126 13.54 7.53 11.68
C ARG A 126 14.47 8.40 10.86
N CYS A 127 14.55 9.70 11.14
CA CYS A 127 15.43 10.61 10.40
C CYS A 127 16.91 10.26 10.60
N THR A 128 17.33 9.83 11.79
CA THR A 128 18.69 9.36 12.04
C THR A 128 19.02 8.15 11.17
N GLU A 129 18.14 7.15 11.13
CA GLU A 129 18.33 5.96 10.31
C GLU A 129 18.37 6.30 8.80
N THR A 130 17.45 7.15 8.34
CA THR A 130 17.41 7.63 6.96
C THR A 130 18.70 8.37 6.58
N ALA A 131 19.20 9.26 7.46
CA ALA A 131 20.43 10.01 7.23
C ALA A 131 21.66 9.08 7.14
N MET A 132 21.70 8.00 7.93
CA MET A 132 22.75 6.98 7.84
C MET A 132 22.71 6.21 6.51
N LYS A 133 21.52 5.94 5.98
CA LYS A 133 21.30 5.12 4.78
C LYS A 133 21.28 5.93 3.48
N ILE A 134 21.55 7.23 3.53
CA ILE A 134 21.29 8.17 2.42
C ILE A 134 22.11 7.88 1.16
N TYR A 135 23.30 7.30 1.31
CA TYR A 135 24.18 6.91 0.20
C TYR A 135 24.63 5.45 0.24
N ASN A 136 24.76 4.84 1.42
CA ASN A 136 25.32 3.49 1.59
C ASN A 136 24.85 2.90 2.93
N PRO A 137 24.43 1.61 3.02
CA PRO A 137 24.34 0.59 1.96
C PRO A 137 23.21 0.84 0.96
N PRO A 138 23.22 0.16 -0.21
CA PRO A 138 22.03 0.02 -1.04
C PRO A 138 20.85 -0.49 -0.20
N VAL A 139 19.79 0.31 -0.13
CA VAL A 139 18.61 0.01 0.66
C VAL A 139 17.62 -0.80 -0.16
N HIS A 140 17.23 -1.96 0.35
CA HIS A 140 16.24 -2.80 -0.30
C HIS A 140 14.86 -2.11 -0.28
N PRO A 141 14.01 -2.20 -1.33
CA PRO A 141 12.69 -1.57 -1.34
C PRO A 141 11.75 -2.02 -0.22
N ARG A 142 12.03 -3.20 0.36
CA ARG A 142 11.31 -3.79 1.50
C ARG A 142 12.09 -3.70 2.82
N GLU A 143 13.14 -2.88 2.89
CA GLU A 143 13.93 -2.71 4.10
C GLU A 143 13.07 -2.13 5.23
N PRO A 144 12.87 -2.86 6.34
CA PRO A 144 12.16 -2.32 7.48
C PRO A 144 13.04 -1.30 8.20
N PHE A 145 12.41 -0.31 8.82
CA PHE A 145 13.11 0.54 9.77
C PHE A 145 13.37 -0.20 11.09
N ALA A 146 14.52 0.07 11.69
CA ALA A 146 14.91 -0.45 12.99
C ALA A 146 14.29 0.38 14.13
N GLY A 147 14.23 1.71 13.97
CA GLY A 147 13.61 2.65 14.92
C GLY A 147 12.12 2.91 14.67
N GLY A 148 11.42 3.54 15.61
CA GLY A 148 10.01 3.92 15.46
C GLY A 148 9.07 2.72 15.29
N ARG A 149 9.31 1.63 16.03
CA ARG A 149 8.59 0.35 15.95
C ARG A 149 7.71 0.11 17.17
N GLY A 150 6.76 -0.81 17.05
CA GLY A 150 5.90 -1.24 18.15
C GLY A 150 4.91 -0.19 18.64
N ILE A 151 4.59 0.81 17.80
CA ILE A 151 3.65 1.90 18.12
C ILE A 151 2.23 1.35 18.26
N ARG A 152 1.80 0.51 17.32
CA ARG A 152 0.50 -0.18 17.32
C ARG A 152 0.73 -1.69 17.22
N ARG A 153 -0.04 -2.44 17.99
CA ARG A 153 -0.02 -3.91 18.04
C ARG A 153 -1.44 -4.41 18.01
N SER A 154 -1.68 -5.54 17.37
CA SER A 154 -2.97 -6.24 17.44
C SER A 154 -3.17 -6.82 18.86
N PRO A 155 -4.42 -7.10 19.27
CA PRO A 155 -4.70 -7.77 20.54
C PRO A 155 -4.15 -9.21 20.58
N PHE A 156 -3.76 -9.76 19.43
CA PHE A 156 -3.20 -11.10 19.27
C PHE A 156 -1.70 -11.07 18.89
N TYR A 157 -1.02 -9.93 19.05
CA TYR A 157 0.41 -9.79 18.77
C TYR A 157 1.28 -10.78 19.55
N GLU A 158 0.98 -11.02 20.84
CA GLU A 158 1.72 -12.01 21.63
C GLU A 158 1.48 -13.45 21.12
N ARG A 159 0.29 -13.77 20.61
CA ARG A 159 0.02 -15.06 19.94
C ARG A 159 0.80 -15.17 18.63
N GLU A 160 0.85 -14.10 17.85
CA GLU A 160 1.64 -14.06 16.60
C GLU A 160 3.14 -14.26 16.89
N LYS A 161 3.66 -13.70 18.00
CA LYS A 161 5.03 -13.96 18.47
C LYS A 161 5.26 -15.39 18.90
N GLU A 162 4.33 -15.99 19.65
CA GLU A 162 4.38 -17.42 20.03
C GLU A 162 4.44 -18.34 18.80
N LEU A 163 3.81 -17.94 17.70
CA LEU A 163 3.86 -18.63 16.40
C LEU A 163 5.14 -18.35 15.59
N GLY A 164 6.06 -17.53 16.11
CA GLY A 164 7.29 -17.13 15.42
C GLY A 164 7.04 -16.17 14.25
N GLY A 165 6.14 -15.20 14.42
CA GLY A 165 5.80 -14.21 13.39
C GLY A 165 7.00 -13.38 12.92
N HIS A 166 7.12 -13.22 11.60
CA HIS A 166 8.14 -12.38 10.96
C HIS A 166 7.61 -10.96 10.74
N PHE A 167 7.92 -10.02 11.66
CA PHE A 167 7.24 -8.72 11.70
C PHE A 167 7.90 -7.60 10.89
N MET A 168 7.10 -6.95 10.04
CA MET A 168 7.39 -5.63 9.46
C MET A 168 6.29 -4.64 9.83
N GLU A 169 6.58 -3.34 9.72
CA GLU A 169 5.68 -2.27 10.16
C GLU A 169 5.04 -1.53 8.99
N LEU A 170 3.75 -1.17 9.15
CA LEU A 170 3.07 -0.21 8.30
C LEU A 170 1.98 0.54 9.09
N GLY A 171 1.93 1.87 8.98
CA GLY A 171 0.94 2.70 9.66
C GLY A 171 1.01 2.62 11.19
N GLY A 172 2.18 2.29 11.73
CA GLY A 172 2.47 2.04 13.14
C GLY A 172 2.25 0.59 13.58
N TRP A 173 1.60 -0.23 12.76
CA TRP A 173 1.22 -1.60 13.10
C TRP A 173 2.32 -2.61 12.82
N GLU A 174 2.62 -3.43 13.83
CA GLU A 174 3.43 -4.64 13.66
C GLU A 174 2.62 -5.73 12.93
N ARG A 175 3.09 -6.17 11.75
CA ARG A 175 2.40 -7.17 10.92
C ARG A 175 3.31 -8.36 10.63
N ALA A 176 2.87 -9.57 10.97
CA ALA A 176 3.58 -10.78 10.60
C ALA A 176 3.42 -11.06 9.10
N HIS A 177 4.54 -11.20 8.37
CA HIS A 177 4.57 -11.55 6.94
C HIS A 177 4.56 -13.07 6.69
N GLY A 178 4.78 -13.86 7.74
CA GLY A 178 4.69 -15.31 7.78
C GLY A 178 4.99 -15.78 9.21
N TYR A 179 4.78 -17.07 9.49
CA TYR A 179 4.95 -17.64 10.82
C TYR A 179 5.86 -18.87 10.78
N ALA A 180 6.92 -18.86 11.59
CA ALA A 180 7.85 -19.99 11.69
C ALA A 180 7.15 -21.32 12.07
N ALA A 181 6.05 -21.27 12.85
CA ALA A 181 5.25 -22.45 13.19
C ALA A 181 4.71 -23.22 11.96
N ASN A 182 4.61 -22.56 10.81
CA ASN A 182 4.14 -23.14 9.56
C ASN A 182 5.26 -23.68 8.65
N GLU A 183 6.53 -23.64 9.07
CA GLU A 183 7.66 -24.09 8.23
C GLU A 183 7.58 -25.57 7.84
N HIS A 184 6.89 -26.41 8.63
CA HIS A 184 6.60 -27.80 8.28
C HIS A 184 5.82 -27.93 6.95
N LEU A 185 5.09 -26.88 6.52
CA LEU A 185 4.40 -26.85 5.24
C LEU A 185 5.36 -26.73 4.04
N LEU A 186 6.61 -26.29 4.25
CA LEU A 186 7.61 -26.24 3.18
C LEU A 186 7.94 -27.65 2.65
N GLU A 187 7.89 -28.67 3.52
CA GLU A 187 8.02 -30.07 3.11
C GLU A 187 6.79 -30.53 2.34
N LYS A 188 5.57 -30.24 2.85
CA LYS A 188 4.31 -30.57 2.17
C LYS A 188 4.23 -29.98 0.76
N TYR A 189 4.70 -28.74 0.59
CA TYR A 189 4.67 -28.00 -0.68
C TYR A 189 6.02 -27.94 -1.39
N ALA A 190 6.91 -28.90 -1.09
CA ALA A 190 8.17 -29.04 -1.79
C ALA A 190 7.92 -29.10 -3.32
N GLY A 191 8.72 -28.34 -4.08
CA GLY A 191 8.58 -28.22 -5.53
C GLY A 191 7.54 -27.19 -6.02
N ARG A 192 6.65 -26.69 -5.13
CA ARG A 192 5.73 -25.57 -5.44
C ARG A 192 6.16 -24.26 -4.79
N VAL A 193 6.95 -24.33 -3.71
CA VAL A 193 7.59 -23.16 -3.10
C VAL A 193 9.02 -23.08 -3.63
N PRO A 194 9.36 -22.08 -4.47
CA PRO A 194 10.71 -21.96 -4.98
C PRO A 194 11.69 -21.46 -3.91
N VAL A 195 12.93 -21.91 -4.03
CA VAL A 195 14.07 -21.29 -3.34
C VAL A 195 14.49 -20.04 -4.12
N ARG A 196 14.70 -18.93 -3.41
CA ARG A 196 15.26 -17.70 -3.98
C ARG A 196 16.76 -17.65 -3.67
N GLU A 197 17.58 -18.08 -4.62
CA GLU A 197 19.04 -18.15 -4.44
C GLU A 197 19.70 -16.78 -4.45
N ASN A 198 19.15 -15.84 -5.22
CA ASN A 198 19.66 -14.47 -5.26
C ASN A 198 19.36 -13.74 -3.94
N GLU A 199 20.39 -13.17 -3.33
CA GLU A 199 20.28 -12.51 -2.02
C GLU A 199 19.29 -11.34 -2.01
N TRP A 200 19.31 -10.51 -3.06
CA TRP A 200 18.43 -9.34 -3.15
C TRP A 200 16.97 -9.77 -3.28
N ASP A 201 16.70 -10.76 -4.13
CA ASP A 201 15.35 -11.29 -4.35
C ASP A 201 14.78 -12.02 -3.10
N ASN A 202 15.66 -12.52 -2.23
CA ASN A 202 15.32 -13.23 -1.00
C ASN A 202 15.29 -12.32 0.25
N ARG A 203 15.87 -11.11 0.18
CA ARG A 203 15.95 -10.21 1.33
C ARG A 203 14.55 -9.74 1.76
N HIS A 204 14.26 -9.82 3.06
CA HIS A 204 12.95 -9.47 3.64
C HIS A 204 11.76 -10.25 3.04
N PHE A 205 12.05 -11.47 2.59
CA PHE A 205 11.08 -12.46 2.16
C PHE A 205 11.26 -13.75 3.00
N TRP A 206 10.15 -14.37 3.36
CA TRP A 206 10.15 -15.62 4.13
C TRP A 206 9.44 -16.70 3.32
N PRO A 207 10.13 -17.77 2.89
CA PRO A 207 9.55 -18.82 2.04
C PRO A 207 8.26 -19.44 2.60
N VAL A 208 8.13 -19.49 3.92
CA VAL A 208 6.93 -19.99 4.61
C VAL A 208 5.66 -19.27 4.18
N SER A 209 5.71 -17.98 3.79
CA SER A 209 4.53 -17.25 3.33
C SER A 209 3.93 -17.82 2.03
N ASN A 210 4.77 -18.40 1.16
CA ASN A 210 4.29 -19.10 -0.03
C ASN A 210 3.64 -20.44 0.35
N ALA A 211 4.17 -21.15 1.36
CA ALA A 211 3.55 -22.38 1.85
C ALA A 211 2.20 -22.10 2.53
N GLU A 212 2.12 -21.04 3.34
CA GLU A 212 0.88 -20.55 3.95
C GLU A 212 -0.18 -20.16 2.91
N HIS A 213 0.25 -19.50 1.83
CA HIS A 213 -0.62 -19.21 0.69
C HIS A 213 -1.26 -20.49 0.16
N LEU A 214 -0.45 -21.53 -0.11
CA LEU A 214 -0.92 -22.77 -0.69
C LEU A 214 -1.84 -23.55 0.27
N GLU A 215 -1.52 -23.57 1.57
CA GLU A 215 -2.38 -24.16 2.59
C GLU A 215 -3.72 -23.43 2.69
N LEU A 216 -3.72 -22.09 2.59
CA LEU A 216 -4.97 -21.31 2.53
C LEU A 216 -5.80 -21.67 1.29
N SER A 217 -5.17 -21.94 0.14
CA SER A 217 -5.86 -22.39 -1.08
C SER A 217 -6.52 -23.75 -0.94
N GLU A 218 -5.90 -24.66 -0.19
CA GLU A 218 -6.35 -26.05 -0.07
C GLU A 218 -7.26 -26.27 1.14
N ASN A 219 -7.23 -25.36 2.12
CA ASN A 219 -7.86 -25.56 3.41
C ASN A 219 -8.48 -24.27 3.98
N CYS A 220 -7.89 -23.70 5.04
CA CYS A 220 -8.43 -22.53 5.74
C CYS A 220 -7.30 -21.83 6.51
N GLY A 221 -7.17 -20.52 6.30
CA GLY A 221 -6.26 -19.67 7.05
C GLY A 221 -6.97 -18.45 7.63
N ILE A 222 -6.37 -17.88 8.68
CA ILE A 222 -6.74 -16.58 9.24
C ILE A 222 -5.61 -15.56 9.05
N VAL A 223 -5.96 -14.33 8.69
CA VAL A 223 -5.02 -13.25 8.43
C VAL A 223 -5.32 -12.06 9.35
N ASN A 224 -4.28 -11.50 9.96
CA ASN A 224 -4.34 -10.25 10.72
C ASN A 224 -4.53 -9.04 9.78
N LEU A 225 -5.70 -8.40 9.85
CA LEU A 225 -6.01 -7.18 9.08
C LEU A 225 -6.22 -5.96 9.98
N SER A 226 -5.74 -6.01 11.23
CA SER A 226 -5.88 -4.91 12.20
C SER A 226 -5.21 -3.61 11.74
N HIS A 227 -4.35 -3.68 10.72
CA HIS A 227 -3.65 -2.53 10.17
C HIS A 227 -4.54 -1.63 9.31
N PHE A 228 -5.78 -2.02 8.96
CA PHE A 228 -6.68 -1.14 8.23
C PHE A 228 -6.85 0.21 8.94
N HIS A 229 -6.87 1.28 8.16
CA HIS A 229 -7.29 2.58 8.65
C HIS A 229 -8.82 2.62 8.60
N ILE A 230 -9.45 2.93 9.73
CA ILE A 230 -10.91 2.87 9.88
C ILE A 230 -11.43 4.24 10.28
N THR A 231 -12.37 4.77 9.51
CA THR A 231 -12.95 6.09 9.74
C THR A 231 -14.47 5.99 9.84
N ASP A 232 -15.04 6.54 10.91
CA ASP A 232 -16.48 6.74 11.04
C ASP A 232 -16.87 8.13 10.53
N ILE A 233 -17.94 8.18 9.73
CA ILE A 233 -18.54 9.40 9.19
C ILE A 233 -19.99 9.46 9.68
N GLU A 234 -20.24 10.40 10.58
CA GLU A 234 -21.48 10.56 11.36
C GLU A 234 -22.05 11.96 11.18
N GLY A 235 -23.30 12.18 11.63
CA GLY A 235 -24.01 13.46 11.48
C GLY A 235 -25.10 13.41 10.41
N PRO A 236 -26.01 14.39 10.34
CA PRO A 236 -27.15 14.36 9.42
C PRO A 236 -26.74 14.26 7.94
N ASP A 237 -25.58 14.81 7.57
CA ASP A 237 -25.12 14.85 6.18
C ASP A 237 -24.14 13.72 5.81
N HIS A 238 -23.96 12.70 6.66
CA HIS A 238 -22.97 11.63 6.41
C HIS A 238 -23.19 10.92 5.07
N VAL A 239 -24.46 10.66 4.70
CA VAL A 239 -24.78 10.07 3.40
C VAL A 239 -24.51 11.06 2.28
N ALA A 240 -24.86 12.34 2.44
CA ALA A 240 -24.67 13.35 1.40
C ALA A 240 -23.19 13.58 1.09
N LEU A 241 -22.33 13.65 2.12
CA LEU A 241 -20.89 13.72 1.94
C LEU A 241 -20.35 12.48 1.19
N MET A 242 -20.71 11.29 1.66
CA MET A 242 -20.21 10.05 1.04
C MET A 242 -20.76 9.85 -0.37
N GLU A 243 -21.99 10.30 -0.65
CA GLU A 243 -22.56 10.31 -1.99
C GLU A 243 -21.80 11.27 -2.92
N TRP A 244 -21.39 12.44 -2.43
CA TRP A 244 -20.58 13.38 -3.21
C TRP A 244 -19.16 12.85 -3.50
N LEU A 245 -18.54 12.23 -2.50
CA LEU A 245 -17.16 11.77 -2.60
C LEU A 245 -17.01 10.50 -3.44
N CYS A 246 -17.94 9.56 -3.32
CA CYS A 246 -17.78 8.21 -3.87
C CYS A 246 -18.36 8.12 -5.28
N ALA A 247 -17.62 7.50 -6.21
CA ALA A 247 -18.15 7.18 -7.54
C ALA A 247 -19.28 6.13 -7.50
N ALA A 248 -19.33 5.29 -6.48
CA ALA A 248 -20.44 4.36 -6.24
C ALA A 248 -21.60 5.05 -5.53
N ARG A 249 -22.80 4.50 -5.68
CA ARG A 249 -23.98 4.93 -4.93
C ARG A 249 -23.88 4.44 -3.49
N ILE A 250 -23.95 5.36 -2.53
CA ILE A 250 -23.91 5.09 -1.09
C ILE A 250 -25.31 5.17 -0.48
N GLY A 251 -26.08 6.19 -0.86
CA GLY A 251 -27.41 6.49 -0.33
C GLY A 251 -28.52 5.52 -0.75
N GLY A 252 -29.62 5.60 -0.01
CA GLY A 252 -30.80 4.74 -0.12
C GLY A 252 -30.82 3.60 0.90
N ASP A 253 -31.98 3.32 1.47
CA ASP A 253 -32.14 2.37 2.58
C ASP A 253 -31.74 0.93 2.21
N ALA A 254 -31.88 0.58 0.92
CA ALA A 254 -31.44 -0.71 0.40
C ALA A 254 -29.92 -0.94 0.51
N ASN A 255 -29.13 0.09 0.81
CA ASN A 255 -27.69 -0.03 1.05
C ASN A 255 -27.33 -0.20 2.53
N ILE A 256 -28.26 0.01 3.46
CA ILE A 256 -28.00 -0.22 4.88
C ILE A 256 -27.65 -1.71 5.09
N GLY A 257 -26.55 -1.97 5.80
CA GLY A 257 -26.01 -3.31 6.00
C GLY A 257 -25.19 -3.87 4.83
N LYS A 258 -24.70 -3.01 3.91
CA LYS A 258 -23.86 -3.43 2.79
C LYS A 258 -22.47 -2.82 2.82
N GLY A 259 -21.50 -3.60 2.32
CA GLY A 259 -20.15 -3.14 2.01
C GLY A 259 -20.08 -2.71 0.55
N ILE A 260 -19.57 -1.50 0.30
CA ILE A 260 -19.53 -0.88 -1.02
C ILE A 260 -18.08 -0.51 -1.33
N TYR A 261 -17.43 -1.30 -2.18
CA TYR A 261 -16.14 -0.92 -2.76
C TYR A 261 -16.32 0.28 -3.71
N THR A 262 -15.55 1.34 -3.49
CA THR A 262 -15.68 2.58 -4.25
C THR A 262 -14.39 3.40 -4.22
N HIS A 263 -14.42 4.55 -4.89
CA HIS A 263 -13.27 5.38 -5.17
C HIS A 263 -13.61 6.84 -4.96
N PHE A 264 -12.63 7.62 -4.51
CA PHE A 264 -12.63 9.06 -4.67
C PHE A 264 -12.02 9.41 -6.02
N LEU A 265 -12.66 10.33 -6.76
CA LEU A 265 -12.08 10.96 -7.94
C LEU A 265 -11.73 12.42 -7.64
N ASP A 266 -10.78 12.97 -8.39
CA ASP A 266 -10.55 14.41 -8.44
C ASP A 266 -11.47 15.09 -9.45
N ASP A 267 -11.35 16.41 -9.61
CA ASP A 267 -12.20 17.18 -10.52
C ASP A 267 -11.99 16.82 -12.00
N GLU A 268 -10.83 16.25 -12.33
CA GLU A 268 -10.49 15.74 -13.66
C GLU A 268 -10.87 14.25 -13.84
N GLY A 269 -11.59 13.66 -12.89
CA GLY A 269 -12.07 12.28 -12.98
C GLY A 269 -10.99 11.21 -12.79
N MET A 270 -9.81 11.58 -12.30
CA MET A 270 -8.71 10.66 -12.01
C MET A 270 -8.83 10.04 -10.62
N VAL A 271 -8.29 8.83 -10.44
CA VAL A 271 -8.42 8.07 -9.19
C VAL A 271 -7.56 8.68 -8.09
N ARG A 272 -8.18 9.07 -6.97
CA ARG A 272 -7.46 9.55 -5.78
C ARG A 272 -7.28 8.49 -4.71
N ALA A 273 -8.29 7.65 -4.56
CA ALA A 273 -8.35 6.66 -3.50
C ALA A 273 -9.30 5.50 -3.85
N ASP A 274 -9.08 4.34 -3.23
CA ASP A 274 -9.98 3.21 -3.20
C ASP A 274 -10.17 2.71 -1.76
N PHE A 275 -11.39 2.30 -1.42
CA PHE A 275 -11.75 1.85 -0.07
C PHE A 275 -13.11 1.15 -0.08
N THR A 276 -13.44 0.52 1.04
CA THR A 276 -14.79 -0.03 1.24
C THR A 276 -15.58 0.82 2.22
N VAL A 277 -16.81 1.18 1.85
CA VAL A 277 -17.78 1.81 2.75
C VAL A 277 -18.74 0.76 3.29
N ILE A 278 -18.74 0.56 4.60
CA ILE A 278 -19.78 -0.16 5.33
C ILE A 278 -20.89 0.84 5.64
N ARG A 279 -22.02 0.72 4.94
CA ARG A 279 -23.19 1.58 5.15
C ARG A 279 -24.00 1.06 6.34
N MET A 280 -23.94 1.74 7.47
CA MET A 280 -24.79 1.48 8.65
C MET A 280 -26.07 2.31 8.56
N ALA A 281 -26.96 2.28 9.56
CA ALA A 281 -28.19 3.08 9.52
C ALA A 281 -27.91 4.56 9.85
N ASP A 282 -27.10 4.76 10.89
CA ASP A 282 -26.76 6.02 11.55
C ASP A 282 -25.46 6.65 11.05
N ARG A 283 -24.61 5.87 10.37
CA ARG A 283 -23.29 6.31 9.90
C ARG A 283 -22.80 5.58 8.65
N CYS A 284 -21.70 6.06 8.10
CA CYS A 284 -20.87 5.32 7.16
C CYS A 284 -19.54 5.00 7.83
N ARG A 285 -19.03 3.78 7.68
CA ARG A 285 -17.69 3.41 8.12
C ARG A 285 -16.82 3.09 6.91
N MET A 286 -15.74 3.82 6.75
CA MET A 286 -14.74 3.60 5.70
C MET A 286 -13.65 2.67 6.21
N ILE A 287 -13.34 1.62 5.44
CA ILE A 287 -12.20 0.72 5.64
C ILE A 287 -11.19 0.99 4.52
N ASN A 288 -10.00 1.44 4.88
CA ASN A 288 -8.94 1.84 3.94
C ASN A 288 -7.59 1.17 4.31
N GLY A 289 -6.63 1.19 3.38
CA GLY A 289 -5.25 0.77 3.63
C GLY A 289 -4.52 1.66 4.65
N ALA A 290 -3.59 1.07 5.39
CA ALA A 290 -2.82 1.76 6.44
C ALA A 290 -1.97 2.92 5.92
N ASP A 291 -1.51 2.83 4.67
CA ASP A 291 -0.64 3.78 3.98
C ASP A 291 -1.41 4.90 3.25
N ALA A 292 -2.68 4.66 2.94
CA ALA A 292 -3.59 5.60 2.30
C ALA A 292 -4.44 6.39 3.30
N GLY A 293 -4.82 5.75 4.40
CA GLY A 293 -5.79 6.23 5.38
C GLY A 293 -5.64 7.68 5.82
N PRO A 294 -4.47 8.12 6.34
CA PRO A 294 -4.28 9.49 6.82
C PRO A 294 -4.62 10.55 5.77
N ARG A 295 -4.18 10.35 4.52
CA ARG A 295 -4.42 11.30 3.42
C ARG A 295 -5.91 11.41 3.13
N ASP A 296 -6.57 10.27 3.00
CA ASP A 296 -7.99 10.21 2.63
C ASP A 296 -8.89 10.72 3.78
N PHE A 297 -8.49 10.48 5.04
CA PHE A 297 -9.12 11.06 6.22
C PHE A 297 -9.08 12.60 6.19
N HIS A 298 -7.90 13.19 5.95
CA HIS A 298 -7.76 14.64 5.85
C HIS A 298 -8.52 15.21 4.66
N TYR A 299 -8.51 14.52 3.52
CA TYR A 299 -9.27 14.90 2.34
C TYR A 299 -10.79 14.97 2.63
N MET A 300 -11.37 13.93 3.23
CA MET A 300 -12.78 13.93 3.60
C MET A 300 -13.15 15.10 4.51
N ARG A 301 -12.32 15.39 5.53
CA ARG A 301 -12.54 16.52 6.44
C ARG A 301 -12.49 17.87 5.75
N ARG A 302 -11.58 18.05 4.80
CA ARG A 302 -11.50 19.28 3.99
C ARG A 302 -12.74 19.44 3.13
N VAL A 303 -13.14 18.39 2.39
CA VAL A 303 -14.34 18.44 1.54
C VAL A 303 -15.61 18.70 2.36
N ALA A 304 -15.75 18.06 3.53
CA ALA A 304 -16.85 18.32 4.45
C ALA A 304 -16.95 19.80 4.83
N SER A 305 -15.82 20.38 5.26
CA SER A 305 -15.73 21.79 5.64
C SER A 305 -16.00 22.73 4.46
N ASP A 306 -15.41 22.46 3.29
CA ASP A 306 -15.52 23.32 2.10
C ASP A 306 -16.95 23.35 1.55
N LYS A 307 -17.67 22.23 1.67
CA LYS A 307 -19.07 22.11 1.22
C LYS A 307 -20.10 22.43 2.29
N GLY A 308 -19.66 22.70 3.53
CA GLY A 308 -20.54 23.03 4.64
C GLY A 308 -21.44 21.87 5.09
N PHE A 309 -20.97 20.63 4.97
CA PHE A 309 -21.72 19.47 5.46
C PHE A 309 -21.64 19.36 6.99
N ASP A 310 -22.77 19.12 7.65
CA ASP A 310 -22.84 18.83 9.08
C ASP A 310 -22.51 17.35 9.33
N VAL A 311 -21.21 17.08 9.46
CA VAL A 311 -20.67 15.74 9.73
C VAL A 311 -19.51 15.78 10.71
N THR A 312 -19.34 14.67 11.42
CA THR A 312 -18.12 14.36 12.17
C THR A 312 -17.40 13.21 11.50
N VAL A 313 -16.12 13.40 11.19
CA VAL A 313 -15.25 12.37 10.59
C VAL A 313 -14.19 11.99 11.63
N THR A 314 -14.25 10.75 12.12
CA THR A 314 -13.45 10.27 13.25
C THR A 314 -12.58 9.08 12.85
N ASP A 315 -11.27 9.18 13.06
CA ASP A 315 -10.37 8.02 12.99
C ASP A 315 -10.65 7.11 14.20
N VAL A 316 -11.07 5.87 13.91
CA VAL A 316 -11.37 4.83 14.88
C VAL A 316 -10.49 3.58 14.67
N THR A 317 -9.37 3.74 13.96
CA THR A 317 -8.40 2.67 13.63
C THR A 317 -8.00 1.85 14.85
N GLU A 318 -7.75 2.50 15.99
CA GLU A 318 -7.30 1.82 17.22
C GLU A 318 -8.45 1.26 18.08
N LYS A 319 -9.71 1.53 17.70
CA LYS A 319 -10.90 1.00 18.41
C LYS A 319 -11.38 -0.33 17.86
N PHE A 320 -11.01 -0.66 16.63
CA PHE A 320 -11.47 -1.86 15.93
C PHE A 320 -10.30 -2.66 15.41
N VAL A 321 -10.52 -3.96 15.25
CA VAL A 321 -9.57 -4.88 14.62
C VAL A 321 -10.31 -5.78 13.67
N THR A 322 -9.58 -6.32 12.70
CA THR A 322 -10.14 -7.17 11.65
C THR A 322 -9.32 -8.44 11.51
N ILE A 323 -10.01 -9.58 11.46
CA ILE A 323 -9.42 -10.87 11.11
C ILE A 323 -10.09 -11.35 9.82
N GLY A 324 -9.31 -11.63 8.79
CA GLY A 324 -9.81 -12.35 7.62
C GLY A 324 -9.77 -13.85 7.87
N ILE A 325 -10.84 -14.57 7.57
CA ILE A 325 -10.85 -16.05 7.53
C ILE A 325 -11.24 -16.49 6.12
N TRP A 326 -10.34 -17.22 5.45
CA TRP A 326 -10.52 -17.59 4.05
C TRP A 326 -9.98 -18.98 3.72
N GLY A 327 -10.49 -19.55 2.64
CA GLY A 327 -10.14 -20.86 2.12
C GLY A 327 -11.40 -21.71 1.90
N PRO A 328 -11.32 -22.81 1.14
CA PRO A 328 -12.47 -23.67 0.88
C PRO A 328 -13.18 -24.13 2.16
N ASN A 329 -12.45 -24.33 3.25
CA ASN A 329 -13.00 -24.78 4.54
C ASN A 329 -13.35 -23.64 5.52
N ALA A 330 -13.24 -22.36 5.13
CA ALA A 330 -13.49 -21.21 6.00
C ALA A 330 -14.88 -21.24 6.64
N ARG A 331 -15.92 -21.45 5.84
CA ARG A 331 -17.31 -21.59 6.32
C ARG A 331 -17.46 -22.72 7.34
N ALA A 332 -16.93 -23.90 6.99
CA ALA A 332 -17.03 -25.08 7.84
C ALA A 332 -16.33 -24.88 9.19
N ASN A 333 -15.18 -24.19 9.19
CA ASN A 333 -14.46 -23.85 10.41
C ASN A 333 -15.18 -22.77 11.22
N LEU A 334 -15.65 -21.70 10.58
CA LEU A 334 -16.37 -20.64 11.26
C LEU A 334 -17.66 -21.15 11.92
N ARG A 335 -18.39 -22.08 11.27
CA ARG A 335 -19.59 -22.76 11.84
C ARG A 335 -19.33 -23.46 13.17
N LYS A 336 -18.10 -23.85 13.48
CA LYS A 336 -17.76 -24.53 14.75
C LYS A 336 -17.75 -23.58 15.94
N VAL A 337 -17.65 -22.27 15.70
CA VAL A 337 -17.37 -21.28 16.75
C VAL A 337 -18.33 -20.09 16.77
N VAL A 338 -19.22 -19.99 15.79
CA VAL A 338 -20.32 -19.02 15.83
C VAL A 338 -21.50 -19.54 16.66
N ASP A 339 -22.21 -18.61 17.30
CA ASP A 339 -23.42 -18.94 18.09
C ASP A 339 -24.57 -19.43 17.19
N ASP A 340 -24.67 -18.96 15.95
CA ASP A 340 -25.66 -19.37 14.94
C ASP A 340 -24.96 -19.88 13.66
N PRO A 341 -24.67 -21.19 13.58
CA PRO A 341 -24.01 -21.80 12.42
C PRO A 341 -24.84 -21.78 11.13
N ASP A 342 -26.18 -21.73 11.23
CA ASP A 342 -27.07 -21.77 10.06
C ASP A 342 -27.22 -20.39 9.42
N GLY A 343 -26.99 -19.32 10.19
CA GLY A 343 -26.84 -17.96 9.68
C GLY A 343 -25.72 -17.79 8.64
N LEU A 344 -24.75 -18.71 8.58
CA LEU A 344 -23.63 -18.70 7.61
C LEU A 344 -23.91 -19.47 6.30
N ALA A 345 -25.09 -20.09 6.17
CA ALA A 345 -25.48 -20.79 4.94
C ALA A 345 -25.45 -19.82 3.73
N PRO A 346 -25.04 -20.26 2.52
CA PRO A 346 -24.94 -19.38 1.35
C PRO A 346 -26.21 -18.58 1.03
N GLU A 347 -27.38 -19.17 1.27
CA GLU A 347 -28.71 -18.58 1.07
C GLU A 347 -28.99 -17.47 2.10
N ASN A 348 -28.47 -17.64 3.31
CA ASN A 348 -28.60 -16.70 4.41
C ASN A 348 -27.55 -15.60 4.39
N PHE A 349 -26.36 -15.85 3.82
CA PHE A 349 -25.25 -14.90 3.85
C PHE A 349 -24.66 -14.71 2.45
N PRO A 350 -25.34 -14.01 1.53
CA PRO A 350 -24.86 -13.86 0.15
C PRO A 350 -23.53 -13.09 0.08
N PHE A 351 -22.81 -13.24 -1.03
CA PHE A 351 -21.56 -12.52 -1.28
C PHE A 351 -21.76 -10.99 -1.18
N ALA A 352 -20.77 -10.29 -0.63
CA ALA A 352 -20.78 -8.87 -0.30
C ALA A 352 -21.84 -8.42 0.74
N ALA A 353 -22.53 -9.34 1.41
CA ALA A 353 -23.37 -9.01 2.55
C ALA A 353 -22.54 -8.69 3.79
N ILE A 354 -23.08 -7.83 4.65
CA ILE A 354 -22.56 -7.60 6.00
C ILE A 354 -23.63 -8.02 6.99
N ARG A 355 -23.27 -8.82 7.99
CA ARG A 355 -24.19 -9.23 9.06
C ARG A 355 -23.49 -9.27 10.41
N PRO A 356 -24.20 -8.90 11.49
CA PRO A 356 -23.75 -9.21 12.82
C PRO A 356 -23.78 -10.73 13.03
N ILE A 357 -22.72 -11.26 13.65
CA ILE A 357 -22.62 -12.62 14.16
C ILE A 357 -22.04 -12.56 15.57
N ARG A 358 -22.09 -13.67 16.29
CA ARG A 358 -21.36 -13.82 17.56
C ARG A 358 -20.37 -14.96 17.49
N VAL A 359 -19.15 -14.71 17.94
CA VAL A 359 -18.05 -15.70 18.02
C VAL A 359 -17.47 -15.62 19.42
N ALA A 360 -17.36 -16.75 20.12
CA ALA A 360 -16.87 -16.79 21.50
C ALA A 360 -17.60 -15.80 22.44
N GLY A 361 -18.91 -15.62 22.23
CA GLY A 361 -19.73 -14.68 22.98
C GLY A 361 -19.48 -13.20 22.68
N LYS A 362 -18.67 -12.86 21.67
CA LYS A 362 -18.36 -11.47 21.27
C LYS A 362 -19.12 -11.05 20.02
N ASP A 363 -19.49 -9.77 19.94
CA ASP A 363 -20.17 -9.20 18.78
C ASP A 363 -19.17 -8.94 17.66
N VAL A 364 -19.44 -9.52 16.49
CA VAL A 364 -18.58 -9.43 15.30
C VAL A 364 -19.42 -9.00 14.12
N THR A 365 -18.96 -8.00 13.37
CA THR A 365 -19.52 -7.64 12.07
C THR A 365 -18.79 -8.45 11.01
N ALA A 366 -19.45 -9.48 10.47
CA ALA A 366 -18.90 -10.28 9.39
C ALA A 366 -19.22 -9.66 8.04
N PHE A 367 -18.22 -9.50 7.18
CA PHE A 367 -18.36 -9.03 5.82
C PHE A 367 -17.90 -10.14 4.87
N ARG A 368 -18.84 -10.71 4.09
CA ARG A 368 -18.51 -11.80 3.14
C ARG A 368 -17.86 -11.21 1.89
N ILE A 369 -16.56 -10.98 1.97
CA ILE A 369 -15.71 -10.49 0.88
C ILE A 369 -14.38 -11.23 0.89
N SER A 370 -13.60 -11.09 -0.19
CA SER A 370 -12.28 -11.70 -0.29
C SER A 370 -11.34 -10.88 -1.15
N TYR A 371 -10.25 -10.42 -0.53
CA TYR A 371 -9.08 -9.88 -1.22
C TYR A 371 -8.05 -10.97 -1.56
N VAL A 372 -8.30 -12.22 -1.12
CA VAL A 372 -7.42 -13.37 -1.38
C VAL A 372 -7.98 -14.33 -2.43
N GLY A 373 -9.18 -14.08 -2.96
CA GLY A 373 -9.75 -14.90 -4.03
C GLY A 373 -10.38 -16.22 -3.58
N GLU A 374 -10.56 -16.44 -2.27
CA GLU A 374 -11.22 -17.60 -1.69
C GLU A 374 -12.52 -17.23 -0.95
N GLN A 375 -13.43 -18.18 -0.75
CA GLN A 375 -14.61 -17.94 0.10
C GLN A 375 -14.19 -17.65 1.54
N GLY A 376 -14.94 -16.78 2.21
CA GLY A 376 -14.68 -16.41 3.59
C GLY A 376 -15.24 -15.05 3.98
N TRP A 377 -14.71 -14.50 5.07
CA TRP A 377 -15.18 -13.26 5.67
C TRP A 377 -14.04 -12.43 6.22
N GLU A 378 -14.20 -11.11 6.14
CA GLU A 378 -13.58 -10.21 7.10
C GLU A 378 -14.46 -10.14 8.34
N LEU A 379 -13.85 -10.31 9.51
CA LEU A 379 -14.50 -10.27 10.81
C LEU A 379 -14.03 -9.00 11.52
N HIS A 380 -14.92 -8.01 11.62
CA HIS A 380 -14.65 -6.72 12.24
C HIS A 380 -15.22 -6.70 13.66
N MET A 381 -14.40 -6.35 14.65
CA MET A 381 -14.79 -6.33 16.06
C MET A 381 -14.07 -5.23 16.84
N ARG A 382 -14.53 -4.93 18.05
CA ARG A 382 -13.79 -4.02 18.94
C ARG A 382 -12.45 -4.62 19.32
N TYR A 383 -11.45 -3.77 19.54
CA TYR A 383 -10.09 -4.18 19.85
C TYR A 383 -10.03 -5.16 21.03
N GLU A 384 -10.74 -4.88 22.12
CA GLU A 384 -10.78 -5.69 23.34
C GLU A 384 -11.40 -7.07 23.17
N ASP A 385 -12.19 -7.27 22.11
CA ASP A 385 -12.86 -8.55 21.82
C ASP A 385 -12.01 -9.43 20.88
N GLY A 386 -11.02 -8.86 20.19
CA GLY A 386 -10.27 -9.52 19.12
C GLY A 386 -9.48 -10.76 19.56
N LEU A 387 -8.91 -10.77 20.76
CA LEU A 387 -8.13 -11.93 21.24
C LEU A 387 -9.01 -13.18 21.44
N ALA A 388 -10.21 -13.01 22.01
CA ALA A 388 -11.14 -14.10 22.22
C ALA A 388 -11.60 -14.72 20.89
N VAL A 389 -11.85 -13.86 19.88
CA VAL A 389 -12.22 -14.30 18.54
C VAL A 389 -11.04 -15.01 17.86
N TRP A 390 -9.82 -14.46 17.94
CA TRP A 390 -8.61 -15.09 17.41
C TRP A 390 -8.40 -16.50 17.98
N ASP A 391 -8.43 -16.65 19.31
CA ASP A 391 -8.19 -17.93 19.98
C ASP A 391 -9.28 -18.96 19.59
N ALA A 392 -10.54 -18.54 19.47
CA ALA A 392 -11.62 -19.40 19.00
C ALA A 392 -11.43 -19.84 17.54
N LEU A 393 -11.04 -18.94 16.63
CA LEU A 393 -10.77 -19.32 15.25
C LEU A 393 -9.58 -20.28 15.15
N ARG A 394 -8.51 -20.05 15.91
CA ARG A 394 -7.34 -20.95 15.96
C ARG A 394 -7.69 -22.33 16.50
N SER A 395 -8.63 -22.45 17.43
CA SER A 395 -9.07 -23.75 17.96
C SER A 395 -9.78 -24.64 16.93
N THR A 396 -10.17 -24.10 15.77
CA THR A 396 -10.78 -24.88 14.67
C THR A 396 -9.78 -25.66 13.84
N GLY A 397 -8.48 -25.37 13.99
CA GLY A 397 -7.40 -25.87 13.14
C GLY A 397 -7.00 -24.93 11.99
N ALA A 398 -7.71 -23.81 11.78
CA ALA A 398 -7.36 -22.82 10.76
C ALA A 398 -6.00 -22.17 11.08
N ILE A 399 -5.02 -22.28 10.17
CA ILE A 399 -3.66 -21.76 10.40
C ILE A 399 -3.62 -20.23 10.42
N ALA A 400 -2.67 -19.63 11.14
CA ALA A 400 -2.37 -18.22 10.95
C ALA A 400 -1.59 -18.05 9.63
N VAL A 401 -1.94 -17.04 8.84
CA VAL A 401 -1.36 -16.76 7.53
C VAL A 401 -0.86 -15.32 7.49
N GLY A 402 0.39 -15.14 7.07
CA GLY A 402 1.07 -13.87 7.06
C GLY A 402 0.47 -12.89 6.06
N VAL A 403 0.65 -11.59 6.33
CA VAL A 403 0.13 -10.52 5.48
C VAL A 403 0.74 -10.53 4.07
N GLU A 404 1.88 -11.20 3.86
CA GLU A 404 2.48 -11.40 2.53
C GLU A 404 1.53 -12.13 1.57
N THR A 405 0.77 -13.10 2.08
CA THR A 405 -0.24 -13.81 1.31
C THR A 405 -1.36 -12.86 0.88
N TYR A 406 -1.85 -12.02 1.80
CA TYR A 406 -2.97 -11.10 1.57
C TYR A 406 -2.59 -9.90 0.70
N ALA A 407 -1.55 -9.17 1.08
CA ALA A 407 -1.21 -7.86 0.52
C ALA A 407 -0.34 -7.94 -0.75
N ASN A 408 0.28 -9.09 -1.03
CA ASN A 408 1.15 -9.26 -2.20
C ASN A 408 0.68 -10.43 -3.07
N THR A 409 0.87 -11.67 -2.66
CA THR A 409 0.79 -12.81 -3.60
C THR A 409 -0.64 -13.09 -4.09
N ARG A 410 -1.64 -13.20 -3.21
CA ARG A 410 -3.03 -13.53 -3.62
C ARG A 410 -3.70 -12.42 -4.41
N ARG A 411 -3.51 -11.17 -3.97
CA ARG A 411 -4.06 -10.02 -4.67
C ARG A 411 -3.53 -9.98 -6.11
N MET A 412 -2.26 -10.32 -6.33
CA MET A 412 -1.65 -10.33 -7.68
C MET A 412 -2.22 -11.46 -8.54
N GLU A 413 -2.43 -12.66 -8.00
CA GLU A 413 -3.11 -13.75 -8.71
C GLU A 413 -4.55 -13.42 -9.10
N LYS A 414 -5.23 -12.61 -8.29
CA LYS A 414 -6.58 -12.10 -8.56
C LYS A 414 -6.59 -10.81 -9.37
N SER A 415 -5.43 -10.29 -9.76
CA SER A 415 -5.29 -9.00 -10.45
C SER A 415 -5.96 -7.87 -9.65
N LEU A 416 -5.87 -7.87 -8.32
CA LEU A 416 -6.41 -6.78 -7.49
C LEU A 416 -5.45 -5.60 -7.46
N ARG A 417 -6.04 -4.41 -7.59
CA ARG A 417 -5.34 -3.13 -7.57
C ARG A 417 -5.16 -2.67 -6.14
N LEU A 418 -4.09 -1.91 -5.92
CA LEU A 418 -3.74 -1.32 -4.65
C LEU A 418 -3.53 0.19 -4.81
N GLN A 419 -4.26 1.01 -4.05
CA GLN A 419 -3.97 2.45 -3.95
C GLN A 419 -2.50 2.69 -3.57
N ASN A 420 -1.95 3.79 -4.09
CA ASN A 420 -0.55 4.20 -3.94
C ASN A 420 0.49 3.34 -4.67
N ALA A 421 0.10 2.21 -5.26
CA ALA A 421 0.95 1.38 -6.11
C ALA A 421 0.39 1.32 -7.54
N ASP A 422 -0.80 0.75 -7.68
CA ASP A 422 -1.47 0.50 -8.96
C ASP A 422 -2.50 1.58 -9.29
N LEU A 423 -3.11 2.21 -8.29
CA LEU A 423 -4.03 3.34 -8.47
C LEU A 423 -3.31 4.63 -8.14
N LEU A 424 -2.95 5.37 -9.18
CA LEU A 424 -2.25 6.64 -9.12
C LEU A 424 -3.13 7.75 -9.69
N THR A 425 -2.95 9.01 -9.24
CA THR A 425 -3.75 10.17 -9.66
C THR A 425 -3.57 10.58 -11.12
N GLU A 426 -2.67 9.91 -11.83
CA GLU A 426 -2.43 10.06 -13.26
C GLU A 426 -3.42 9.25 -14.12
N TYR A 427 -4.12 8.29 -13.52
CA TYR A 427 -4.98 7.34 -14.24
C TYR A 427 -6.44 7.44 -13.78
N ASN A 428 -7.36 7.22 -14.72
CA ASN A 428 -8.78 7.18 -14.44
C ASN A 428 -9.29 5.74 -14.20
N LEU A 429 -10.54 5.62 -13.71
CA LEU A 429 -11.14 4.31 -13.39
C LEU A 429 -11.28 3.36 -14.59
N LEU A 430 -11.37 3.88 -15.82
CA LEU A 430 -11.49 3.05 -17.02
C LEU A 430 -10.14 2.41 -17.32
N GLU A 431 -9.04 3.18 -17.19
CA GLU A 431 -7.67 2.69 -17.37
C GLU A 431 -7.32 1.61 -16.34
N ALA A 432 -7.77 1.77 -15.10
CA ALA A 432 -7.60 0.77 -14.05
C ALA A 432 -8.53 -0.46 -14.19
N ASP A 433 -9.51 -0.40 -15.08
CA ASP A 433 -10.64 -1.34 -15.23
C ASP A 433 -11.46 -1.53 -13.94
N LEU A 434 -11.75 -0.42 -13.26
CA LEU A 434 -12.53 -0.36 -12.01
C LEU A 434 -13.80 0.49 -12.13
N ALA A 435 -14.08 1.01 -13.33
CA ALA A 435 -15.29 1.79 -13.59
C ALA A 435 -16.55 0.91 -13.47
N ARG A 436 -17.58 1.46 -12.83
CA ARG A 436 -18.85 0.74 -12.70
C ARG A 436 -19.57 0.64 -14.05
N PRO A 437 -20.31 -0.46 -14.31
CA PRO A 437 -21.11 -0.59 -15.52
C PRO A 437 -22.15 0.53 -15.67
N LYS A 438 -22.65 1.06 -14.55
CA LYS A 438 -23.59 2.19 -14.52
C LYS A 438 -23.00 3.31 -13.68
N VAL A 439 -23.05 4.52 -14.23
CA VAL A 439 -22.79 5.75 -13.47
C VAL A 439 -24.08 6.11 -12.74
N LYS A 440 -23.97 6.48 -11.47
CA LYS A 440 -25.14 6.85 -10.67
C LYS A 440 -25.72 8.20 -11.11
N GLU A 441 -27.02 8.38 -10.92
CA GLU A 441 -27.71 9.64 -11.22
C GLU A 441 -27.28 10.77 -10.29
N ALA A 442 -27.05 10.47 -9.00
CA ALA A 442 -26.51 11.43 -8.04
C ALA A 442 -25.18 12.01 -8.54
N ASP A 443 -24.95 13.28 -8.25
CA ASP A 443 -23.68 13.91 -8.60
C ASP A 443 -22.55 13.44 -7.67
N PHE A 444 -21.33 13.44 -8.20
CA PHE A 444 -20.11 13.14 -7.44
C PHE A 444 -18.93 13.89 -8.05
N ARG A 445 -17.88 14.09 -7.26
CA ARG A 445 -16.70 14.83 -7.73
C ARG A 445 -16.09 14.18 -8.99
N GLY A 446 -15.82 14.97 -10.01
CA GLY A 446 -15.24 14.48 -11.28
C GLY A 446 -16.19 13.73 -12.21
N LYS A 447 -17.50 13.68 -11.92
CA LYS A 447 -18.47 12.91 -12.72
C LYS A 447 -18.49 13.30 -14.20
N ALA A 448 -18.44 14.59 -14.53
CA ALA A 448 -18.45 15.06 -15.92
C ALA A 448 -17.25 14.50 -16.70
N LYS A 449 -16.04 14.61 -16.14
CA LYS A 449 -14.81 14.09 -16.72
C LYS A 449 -14.80 12.57 -16.81
N HIS A 450 -15.33 11.89 -15.80
CA HIS A 450 -15.52 10.44 -15.84
C HIS A 450 -16.43 10.01 -17.01
N LEU A 451 -17.49 10.76 -17.30
CA LEU A 451 -18.35 10.52 -18.47
C LEU A 451 -17.64 10.79 -19.79
N GLU A 452 -16.81 11.85 -19.87
CA GLU A 452 -15.94 12.12 -21.03
C GLU A 452 -14.99 10.94 -21.29
N HIS A 453 -14.31 10.44 -20.26
CA HIS A 453 -13.42 9.29 -20.38
C HIS A 453 -14.16 8.04 -20.85
N ARG A 454 -15.35 7.79 -20.31
CA ARG A 454 -16.20 6.65 -20.70
C ARG A 454 -16.66 6.73 -22.16
N ALA A 455 -16.81 7.93 -22.72
CA ALA A 455 -17.25 8.13 -24.10
C ALA A 455 -16.13 7.93 -25.13
N ARG A 456 -14.86 7.78 -24.71
CA ARG A 456 -13.74 7.49 -25.61
C ARG A 456 -13.89 6.11 -26.25
N GLU A 457 -13.44 5.97 -27.48
CA GLU A 457 -13.36 4.68 -28.18
C GLU A 457 -12.43 3.70 -27.44
N HIS A 458 -11.28 4.21 -27.01
CA HIS A 458 -10.34 3.51 -26.14
C HIS A 458 -9.74 4.48 -25.12
N GLN A 459 -9.18 3.95 -24.04
CA GLN A 459 -8.35 4.76 -23.15
C GLN A 459 -6.92 4.89 -23.69
N PRO A 460 -6.15 5.89 -23.24
CA PRO A 460 -4.73 6.01 -23.58
C PRO A 460 -3.90 4.79 -23.15
N ALA A 461 -4.18 4.29 -21.94
CA ALA A 461 -3.53 3.12 -21.36
C ALA A 461 -4.54 2.22 -20.63
N MET A 462 -4.18 0.96 -20.43
CA MET A 462 -4.90 0.04 -19.55
C MET A 462 -3.93 -0.62 -18.60
N LEU A 463 -4.35 -0.80 -17.34
CA LEU A 463 -3.63 -1.59 -16.36
C LEU A 463 -3.77 -3.07 -16.70
N CYS A 464 -2.66 -3.67 -17.13
CA CYS A 464 -2.58 -5.06 -17.56
C CYS A 464 -1.86 -5.92 -16.52
N THR A 465 -2.17 -7.22 -16.54
CA THR A 465 -1.43 -8.23 -15.78
C THR A 465 -0.42 -8.89 -16.69
N LEU A 466 0.86 -8.81 -16.31
CA LEU A 466 1.98 -9.42 -17.00
C LEU A 466 2.44 -10.66 -16.24
N VAL A 467 2.90 -11.67 -16.95
CA VAL A 467 3.63 -12.81 -16.37
C VAL A 467 5.00 -12.92 -16.98
N MET A 468 6.03 -13.16 -16.16
CA MET A 468 7.36 -13.50 -16.68
C MET A 468 7.30 -14.91 -17.28
N THR A 469 7.64 -15.02 -18.56
CA THR A 469 7.66 -16.32 -19.25
C THR A 469 8.94 -17.08 -18.96
N GLU A 470 10.03 -16.35 -18.75
CA GLU A 470 11.33 -16.85 -18.30
C GLU A 470 11.86 -15.92 -17.20
N ASN A 471 12.50 -16.51 -16.19
CA ASN A 471 12.99 -15.76 -15.03
C ASN A 471 14.41 -16.17 -14.63
N VAL A 472 15.20 -16.77 -15.51
CA VAL A 472 16.57 -17.18 -15.21
C VAL A 472 17.54 -16.14 -15.75
N ASP A 473 18.46 -15.66 -14.91
CA ASP A 473 19.46 -14.68 -15.31
C ASP A 473 20.61 -15.31 -16.12
N GLY A 474 21.52 -14.49 -16.64
CA GLY A 474 22.67 -14.94 -17.43
C GLY A 474 23.65 -15.85 -16.67
N LYS A 475 23.50 -16.01 -15.35
CA LYS A 475 24.29 -16.91 -14.50
C LYS A 475 23.54 -18.21 -14.18
N GLY A 476 22.34 -18.41 -14.73
CA GLY A 476 21.53 -19.58 -14.47
C GLY A 476 20.73 -19.51 -13.16
N VAL A 477 20.61 -18.33 -12.53
CA VAL A 477 19.89 -18.16 -11.27
C VAL A 477 18.46 -17.71 -11.54
N ALA A 478 17.48 -18.42 -10.97
CA ALA A 478 16.09 -18.00 -11.01
C ALA A 478 15.86 -16.71 -10.20
N ARG A 479 15.22 -15.74 -10.83
CA ARG A 479 14.96 -14.40 -10.32
C ARG A 479 13.51 -14.22 -9.89
N TYR A 480 13.32 -13.46 -8.82
CA TYR A 480 12.02 -13.08 -8.26
C TYR A 480 12.02 -11.57 -8.06
N PRO A 481 11.82 -10.79 -9.14
CA PRO A 481 12.08 -9.36 -9.09
C PRO A 481 11.20 -8.62 -8.11
N VAL A 482 11.76 -7.54 -7.55
CA VAL A 482 11.07 -6.62 -6.64
C VAL A 482 11.21 -5.18 -7.15
N GLY A 483 10.25 -4.33 -6.79
CA GLY A 483 10.28 -2.91 -7.12
C GLY A 483 9.66 -2.59 -8.48
N ILE A 484 10.21 -1.55 -9.13
CA ILE A 484 9.68 -0.97 -10.36
C ILE A 484 10.64 -1.31 -11.51
N LEU A 485 10.12 -1.94 -12.55
CA LEU A 485 10.84 -2.35 -13.74
C LEU A 485 10.24 -1.62 -14.94
N PRO A 486 11.04 -1.02 -15.85
CA PRO A 486 10.50 -0.48 -17.10
C PRO A 486 9.94 -1.62 -17.95
N VAL A 487 8.81 -1.36 -18.63
CA VAL A 487 8.25 -2.29 -19.60
C VAL A 487 8.66 -1.85 -20.99
N LEU A 488 9.29 -2.75 -21.74
CA LEU A 488 9.96 -2.47 -22.99
C LEU A 488 9.23 -3.12 -24.17
N ASP A 489 9.33 -2.46 -25.33
CA ASP A 489 9.08 -3.10 -26.61
C ASP A 489 10.25 -4.06 -26.94
N PRO A 490 10.00 -5.35 -27.18
CA PRO A 490 11.05 -6.32 -27.45
C PRO A 490 11.75 -6.11 -28.80
N GLU A 491 11.18 -5.32 -29.72
CA GLU A 491 11.79 -5.01 -31.02
C GLU A 491 12.75 -3.82 -30.96
N THR A 492 12.48 -2.84 -30.09
CA THR A 492 13.26 -1.59 -30.01
C THR A 492 14.08 -1.45 -28.73
N ASP A 493 13.83 -2.27 -27.71
CA ASP A 493 14.35 -2.13 -26.35
C ASP A 493 14.00 -0.79 -25.66
N GLU A 494 13.06 -0.03 -26.23
CA GLU A 494 12.60 1.24 -25.65
C GLU A 494 11.47 1.02 -24.66
N THR A 495 11.41 1.86 -23.62
CA THR A 495 10.29 1.87 -22.68
C THR A 495 9.02 2.33 -23.39
N LEU A 496 7.93 1.57 -23.24
CA LEU A 496 6.65 1.94 -23.84
C LEU A 496 6.17 3.28 -23.28
N VAL A 497 5.59 4.10 -24.16
CA VAL A 497 5.01 5.40 -23.81
C VAL A 497 3.62 5.49 -24.42
N ASP A 498 2.63 5.89 -23.62
CA ASP A 498 1.28 6.11 -24.13
C ASP A 498 1.11 7.46 -24.84
N GLU A 499 -0.06 7.69 -25.44
CA GLU A 499 -0.36 8.92 -26.18
C GLU A 499 -0.37 10.19 -25.31
N LEU A 500 -0.39 10.06 -23.98
CA LEU A 500 -0.26 11.18 -23.04
C LEU A 500 1.18 11.38 -22.55
N GLY A 501 2.14 10.60 -23.06
CA GLY A 501 3.55 10.69 -22.69
C GLY A 501 3.91 9.95 -21.39
N ARG A 502 3.02 9.13 -20.83
CA ARG A 502 3.30 8.36 -19.61
C ARG A 502 4.05 7.08 -19.96
N ARG A 503 5.14 6.81 -19.22
CA ARG A 503 5.99 5.63 -19.42
C ARG A 503 5.42 4.41 -18.73
N SER A 504 5.48 3.25 -19.38
CA SER A 504 5.10 1.97 -18.79
C SER A 504 6.19 1.42 -17.88
N TYR A 505 5.78 1.04 -16.68
CA TYR A 505 6.61 0.34 -15.71
C TYR A 505 5.75 -0.57 -14.84
N THR A 506 6.36 -1.52 -14.15
CA THR A 506 5.64 -2.38 -13.21
C THR A 506 5.29 -1.61 -11.94
N ASN A 507 4.00 -1.47 -11.66
CA ASN A 507 3.45 -0.87 -10.45
C ASN A 507 3.59 -1.80 -9.24
N SER A 508 3.20 -3.06 -9.44
CA SER A 508 3.28 -4.14 -8.46
C SER A 508 3.93 -5.37 -9.09
N ILE A 509 4.71 -6.12 -8.32
CA ILE A 509 5.31 -7.38 -8.76
C ILE A 509 5.41 -8.37 -7.59
N ALA A 510 4.99 -9.62 -7.82
CA ALA A 510 5.12 -10.71 -6.85
C ALA A 510 5.10 -12.08 -7.54
N TYR A 511 5.69 -13.08 -6.88
CA TYR A 511 5.48 -14.48 -7.26
C TYR A 511 4.09 -14.94 -6.80
N GLY A 512 3.33 -15.58 -7.68
CA GLY A 512 2.04 -16.23 -7.37
C GLY A 512 2.20 -17.74 -7.15
N PRO A 513 2.18 -18.23 -5.89
CA PRO A 513 2.39 -19.63 -5.57
C PRO A 513 1.38 -20.61 -6.18
N SER A 514 0.11 -20.22 -6.33
CA SER A 514 -0.92 -21.10 -6.90
C SER A 514 -0.72 -21.29 -8.40
N ILE A 515 -0.21 -20.28 -9.11
CA ILE A 515 0.02 -20.34 -10.57
C ILE A 515 1.47 -20.63 -10.97
N GLY A 516 2.43 -20.51 -10.04
CA GLY A 516 3.85 -20.78 -10.26
C GLY A 516 4.57 -19.77 -11.15
N LYS A 517 4.16 -18.50 -11.14
CA LYS A 517 4.70 -17.44 -12.03
C LYS A 517 5.00 -16.15 -11.28
N ASN A 518 6.00 -15.40 -11.74
CA ASN A 518 6.17 -13.98 -11.36
C ASN A 518 5.12 -13.15 -12.13
N ILE A 519 4.31 -12.40 -11.39
CA ILE A 519 3.20 -11.60 -11.88
C ILE A 519 3.53 -10.14 -11.65
N ALA A 520 3.32 -9.29 -12.66
CA ALA A 520 3.40 -7.85 -12.51
C ALA A 520 2.11 -7.17 -12.98
N LEU A 521 1.81 -5.99 -12.43
CA LEU A 521 0.80 -5.07 -12.95
C LEU A 521 1.51 -3.89 -13.59
N ALA A 522 1.10 -3.49 -14.79
CA ALA A 522 1.67 -2.34 -15.48
C ALA A 522 0.63 -1.67 -16.39
N TYR A 523 0.61 -0.34 -16.41
CA TYR A 523 -0.13 0.41 -17.42
C TYR A 523 0.58 0.29 -18.76
N LEU A 524 -0.12 -0.22 -19.77
CA LEU A 524 0.37 -0.33 -21.14
C LEU A 524 -0.39 0.62 -22.05
N PRO A 525 0.24 1.22 -23.07
CA PRO A 525 -0.48 1.94 -24.10
C PRO A 525 -1.52 1.01 -24.75
N TRP A 526 -2.67 1.54 -25.13
CA TRP A 526 -3.79 0.76 -25.67
C TRP A 526 -3.37 -0.20 -26.80
N VAL A 527 -2.49 0.24 -27.69
CA VAL A 527 -2.02 -0.55 -28.84
C VAL A 527 -1.21 -1.80 -28.46
N TYR A 528 -0.73 -1.89 -27.22
CA TYR A 528 -0.05 -3.07 -26.65
C TYR A 528 -0.97 -3.94 -25.79
N CYS A 529 -2.22 -3.52 -25.56
CA CYS A 529 -3.17 -4.20 -24.70
C CYS A 529 -3.84 -5.38 -25.43
N GLN A 530 -3.10 -6.46 -25.66
CA GLN A 530 -3.64 -7.73 -26.15
C GLN A 530 -3.14 -8.91 -25.32
N ALA A 531 -4.04 -9.78 -24.87
CA ALA A 531 -3.64 -11.03 -24.21
C ALA A 531 -2.74 -11.85 -25.15
N GLY A 532 -1.64 -12.39 -24.63
CA GLY A 532 -0.63 -13.09 -25.42
C GLY A 532 0.47 -12.20 -26.00
N ARG A 533 0.34 -10.87 -25.92
CA ARG A 533 1.37 -9.92 -26.40
C ARG A 533 2.67 -10.16 -25.64
N LYS A 534 3.76 -10.36 -26.37
CA LYS A 534 5.12 -10.45 -25.83
C LYS A 534 5.67 -9.06 -25.59
N LEU A 535 6.28 -8.87 -24.43
CA LEU A 535 6.94 -7.66 -23.98
C LEU A 535 8.23 -8.06 -23.24
N ALA A 536 9.00 -7.09 -22.78
CA ALA A 536 10.11 -7.34 -21.89
C ALA A 536 10.10 -6.41 -20.68
N VAL A 537 10.81 -6.81 -19.62
CA VAL A 537 11.13 -5.96 -18.47
C VAL A 537 12.62 -6.01 -18.18
N GLN A 538 13.18 -4.92 -17.64
CA GLN A 538 14.59 -4.90 -17.25
C GLN A 538 14.75 -4.99 -15.72
N TYR A 539 15.62 -5.89 -15.26
CA TYR A 539 15.94 -6.08 -13.85
C TYR A 539 17.44 -6.30 -13.67
N PHE A 540 18.09 -5.46 -12.86
CA PHE A 540 19.56 -5.48 -12.66
C PHE A 540 20.37 -5.43 -13.97
N GLY A 541 19.90 -4.68 -14.96
CA GLY A 541 20.56 -4.54 -16.26
C GLY A 541 20.37 -5.72 -17.21
N GLU A 542 19.57 -6.72 -16.84
CA GLU A 542 19.22 -7.85 -17.69
C GLU A 542 17.76 -7.76 -18.13
N THR A 543 17.47 -8.24 -19.33
CA THR A 543 16.14 -8.21 -19.95
C THR A 543 15.46 -9.56 -19.77
N TYR A 544 14.23 -9.55 -19.26
CA TYR A 544 13.41 -10.74 -19.03
C TYR A 544 12.14 -10.68 -19.88
N PRO A 545 11.80 -11.75 -20.61
CA PRO A 545 10.59 -11.79 -21.42
C PRO A 545 9.36 -11.91 -20.52
N VAL A 546 8.35 -11.10 -20.83
CA VAL A 546 7.04 -11.14 -20.18
C VAL A 546 5.94 -11.22 -21.24
N GLU A 547 4.76 -11.64 -20.81
CA GLU A 547 3.57 -11.71 -21.64
C GLU A 547 2.41 -11.01 -20.95
N VAL A 548 1.59 -10.29 -21.72
CA VAL A 548 0.30 -9.79 -21.26
C VAL A 548 -0.64 -10.98 -21.04
N ALA A 549 -0.78 -11.40 -19.78
CA ALA A 549 -1.67 -12.48 -19.39
C ALA A 549 -3.13 -12.04 -19.38
N SER A 550 -3.39 -10.80 -18.99
CA SER A 550 -4.73 -10.21 -19.09
C SER A 550 -4.69 -8.69 -19.23
N VAL A 551 -5.69 -8.15 -19.94
CA VAL A 551 -5.96 -6.72 -20.04
C VAL A 551 -7.04 -6.38 -19.01
N GLY A 552 -6.83 -5.35 -18.21
CA GLY A 552 -7.79 -4.94 -17.20
C GLY A 552 -7.83 -5.85 -15.98
N TYR A 553 -8.95 -5.81 -15.28
CA TYR A 553 -9.20 -6.45 -13.99
C TYR A 553 -9.70 -7.88 -14.20
N LYS A 554 -8.79 -8.74 -14.67
CA LYS A 554 -9.09 -10.15 -14.92
C LYS A 554 -8.12 -11.06 -14.15
N PRO A 555 -8.63 -11.84 -13.18
CA PRO A 555 -7.84 -12.78 -12.39
C PRO A 555 -7.13 -13.84 -13.25
N LEU A 556 -5.91 -14.20 -12.85
CA LEU A 556 -5.21 -15.38 -13.36
C LEU A 556 -5.65 -16.64 -12.60
N TYR A 557 -5.87 -16.50 -11.30
CA TYR A 557 -6.42 -17.54 -10.44
C TYR A 557 -7.94 -17.39 -10.30
N ASP A 558 -8.66 -18.50 -10.50
CA ASP A 558 -10.13 -18.52 -10.52
C ASP A 558 -10.68 -17.40 -11.45
N PRO A 559 -10.47 -17.52 -12.79
CA PRO A 559 -10.82 -16.46 -13.74
C PRO A 559 -12.31 -16.08 -13.76
N GLU A 560 -13.18 -17.03 -13.45
CA GLU A 560 -14.64 -16.83 -13.35
C GLU A 560 -15.07 -16.21 -12.01
N ASN A 561 -14.11 -16.02 -11.09
CA ASN A 561 -14.32 -15.47 -9.76
C ASN A 561 -15.40 -16.23 -8.97
N ALA A 562 -15.44 -17.55 -9.12
CA ALA A 562 -16.44 -18.42 -8.53
C ALA A 562 -16.12 -18.77 -7.07
N LYS A 563 -14.83 -18.87 -6.71
CA LYS A 563 -14.40 -19.30 -5.36
C LYS A 563 -14.84 -18.34 -4.26
N PRO A 564 -14.73 -17.00 -4.37
CA PRO A 564 -15.24 -16.11 -3.33
C PRO A 564 -16.76 -16.23 -3.08
N ARG A 565 -17.51 -16.74 -4.07
CA ARG A 565 -18.97 -16.83 -4.06
C ARG A 565 -19.50 -18.20 -3.63
N SER A 566 -18.64 -19.22 -3.50
CA SER A 566 -19.01 -20.58 -3.09
C SER A 566 -19.33 -20.70 -1.61
#